data_AF-A0A7C3EYW1-F1
#
_entry.id   AF-A0A7C3EYW1-F1
#
_cell.length_a   1.000
_cell.length_b   1.000
_cell.length_c   1.000
_cell.angle_alpha   90.00
_cell.angle_beta   90.00
_cell.angle_gamma   90.00
#
_symmetry.space_group_name_H-M   'P 1'
#
loop_
_entity.id
_entity.type
_entity.pdbx_description
1 polymer ?
#
loop_
_entity_poly.entity_id
_entity_poly.type
_entity_poly.pdbx_seq_one_letter_code
_entity_poly.pdbx_strand_id
1 'polypeptide(L)'
;MKNKEQIYSCRQCGQILTLLHRGGGTLVCCNQPMQAGKSEDIETEQMPGMGTPYWSCTNCHYVLQAMQPPDVCPSCHQACQFVDVSCYIPECGFTGVDSRLMK
;
A
#
# COMPACT_ATOMS: atom_id res chain seq x y z
N MET A 1 -18.78 -2.53 25.88
CA MET A 1 -17.37 -2.89 26.16
C MET A 1 -16.62 -2.85 24.84
N LYS A 2 -15.58 -2.00 24.70
CA LYS A 2 -14.79 -1.90 23.47
C LYS A 2 -13.81 -3.06 23.43
N ASN A 3 -14.17 -4.17 22.78
CA ASN A 3 -13.24 -5.26 22.52
C ASN A 3 -12.25 -4.75 21.47
N LYS A 4 -11.05 -4.34 21.91
CA LYS A 4 -9.98 -3.94 20.99
C LYS A 4 -9.57 -5.18 20.21
N GLU A 5 -9.78 -5.17 18.91
CA GLU A 5 -9.28 -6.19 17.99
C GLU A 5 -7.76 -6.25 18.14
N GLN A 6 -7.24 -7.42 18.54
CA GLN A 6 -5.81 -7.63 18.73
C GLN A 6 -5.25 -8.27 17.47
N ILE A 7 -4.27 -7.62 16.86
CA ILE A 7 -3.59 -8.14 15.66
C ILE A 7 -2.39 -8.94 16.14
N TYR A 8 -2.13 -10.10 15.55
CA TYR A 8 -0.95 -10.91 15.82
C TYR A 8 -0.13 -11.08 14.55
N SER A 9 1.18 -10.88 14.63
CA SER A 9 2.11 -11.06 13.52
C SER A 9 3.22 -12.07 13.86
N CYS A 10 3.56 -12.91 12.87
CA CYS A 10 4.73 -13.76 12.91
C CYS A 10 5.90 -13.06 12.21
N ARG A 11 7.00 -12.81 12.94
CA ARG A 11 8.20 -12.19 12.34
C ARG A 11 8.96 -13.10 11.39
N GLN A 12 8.73 -14.42 11.44
CA GLN A 12 9.50 -15.38 10.64
C GLN A 12 8.93 -15.58 9.23
N CYS A 13 7.60 -15.70 9.11
CA CYS A 13 6.93 -15.91 7.83
C CYS A 13 6.06 -14.73 7.37
N GLY A 14 5.89 -13.70 8.20
CA GLY A 14 5.07 -12.52 7.88
C GLY A 14 3.56 -12.72 8.01
N GLN A 15 3.09 -13.86 8.53
CA GLN A 15 1.65 -14.11 8.71
C GLN A 15 1.03 -13.14 9.74
N ILE A 16 -0.09 -12.52 9.37
CA ILE A 16 -0.84 -11.57 10.21
C ILE A 16 -2.27 -12.09 10.40
N LEU A 17 -2.78 -12.09 11.63
CA LEU A 17 -4.09 -12.59 12.00
C LEU A 17 -4.78 -11.63 12.99
N THR A 18 -6.09 -11.49 12.90
CA THR A 18 -6.88 -10.75 13.89
C THR A 18 -7.54 -11.72 14.86
N LEU A 19 -7.38 -11.48 16.17
CA LEU A 19 -7.99 -12.31 17.20
C LEU A 19 -9.45 -11.92 17.40
N LEU A 20 -10.36 -12.80 16.98
CA LEU A 20 -11.81 -12.62 17.15
C LEU A 20 -12.28 -12.95 18.58
N HIS A 21 -11.77 -14.05 19.14
CA HIS A 21 -12.12 -14.54 20.48
C HIS A 21 -10.87 -14.84 21.29
N ARG A 22 -10.86 -14.44 22.56
CA ARG A 22 -9.75 -14.75 23.48
C ARG A 22 -9.90 -16.17 24.01
N GLY A 23 -8.83 -16.96 23.86
CA GLY A 23 -8.66 -18.25 24.52
C GLY A 23 -7.53 -18.19 25.55
N GLY A 24 -7.44 -19.18 26.44
CA GLY A 24 -6.43 -19.23 27.52
C GLY A 24 -5.03 -19.72 27.08
N GLY A 25 -4.70 -19.66 25.80
CA GLY A 25 -3.44 -20.18 25.24
C GLY A 25 -2.62 -19.12 24.50
N THR A 26 -1.36 -19.45 24.21
CA THR A 26 -0.46 -18.60 23.43
C THR A 26 -0.51 -18.99 21.95
N LEU A 27 -0.67 -18.01 21.06
CA LEU A 27 -0.57 -18.23 19.62
C LEU A 27 0.89 -18.50 19.23
N VAL A 28 1.14 -19.63 18.56
CA VAL A 28 2.46 -20.05 18.11
C VAL A 28 2.44 -20.22 16.58
N CYS A 29 3.40 -19.61 15.90
CA CYS A 29 3.62 -19.74 14.46
C CYS A 29 5.13 -19.91 14.21
N CYS A 30 5.51 -20.85 13.34
CA CYS A 30 6.91 -21.22 13.08
C CYS A 30 7.71 -21.60 14.35
N ASN A 31 7.10 -22.34 15.27
CA ASN A 31 7.68 -22.76 16.55
C ASN A 31 8.05 -21.61 17.51
N GLN A 32 7.51 -20.41 17.28
CA GLN A 32 7.72 -19.25 18.15
C GLN A 32 6.39 -18.60 18.53
N PRO A 33 6.29 -17.99 19.73
CA PRO A 33 5.11 -17.22 20.11
C PRO A 33 4.94 -16.01 19.19
N MET A 34 3.72 -15.79 18.71
CA MET A 34 3.38 -14.64 17.88
C MET A 34 3.39 -13.33 18.68
N GLN A 35 3.66 -12.21 18.02
CA GLN A 35 3.61 -10.89 18.65
C GLN A 35 2.25 -10.24 18.51
N ALA A 36 1.71 -9.77 19.63
CA ALA A 36 0.52 -8.94 19.65
C ALA A 36 0.90 -7.50 19.27
N GLY A 37 0.37 -7.02 18.16
CA GLY A 37 0.35 -5.61 17.77
C GLY A 37 -1.02 -4.99 18.00
N LYS A 38 -1.06 -3.68 18.23
CA LYS A 38 -2.30 -2.92 18.10
C LYS A 38 -2.36 -2.36 16.68
N SER A 39 -3.57 -2.20 16.17
CA SER A 39 -3.82 -1.53 14.88
C SER A 39 -3.30 -0.08 14.83
N GLU A 40 -2.99 0.51 15.98
CA GLU A 40 -2.55 1.90 16.14
C GLU A 40 -1.03 2.07 15.94
N ASP A 41 -0.24 0.99 16.00
CA ASP A 41 1.23 1.00 15.94
C ASP A 41 1.77 0.47 14.58
N ILE A 42 0.88 0.23 13.62
CA ILE A 42 1.27 -0.02 12.23
C ILE A 42 1.30 1.34 11.56
N GLU A 43 2.42 2.06 11.69
CA GLU A 43 2.70 3.18 10.80
C GLU A 43 2.73 2.63 9.38
N THR A 44 1.78 3.09 8.57
CA THR A 44 1.56 2.80 7.15
C THR A 44 2.72 3.23 6.25
N GLU A 45 3.94 3.33 6.77
CA GLU A 45 5.10 3.92 6.12
C GLU A 45 6.08 2.87 5.58
N GLN A 46 5.76 1.58 5.70
CA GLN A 46 6.63 0.49 5.23
C GLN A 46 5.85 -0.59 4.47
N MET A 47 5.06 -0.14 3.50
CA MET A 47 4.89 -0.87 2.25
C MET A 47 5.44 0.04 1.14
N PRO A 48 6.49 -0.36 0.39
CA PRO A 48 7.00 0.43 -0.72
C PRO A 48 5.95 0.41 -1.85
N GLY A 49 5.00 1.35 -1.80
CA GLY A 49 3.85 1.38 -2.69
C GLY A 49 2.68 2.29 -2.30
N MET A 50 2.73 2.98 -1.15
CA MET A 50 1.74 4.00 -0.78
C MET A 50 2.38 5.37 -0.50
N GLY A 51 3.33 5.77 -1.35
CA GLY A 51 3.55 7.20 -1.60
C GLY A 51 2.39 7.76 -2.43
N THR A 52 2.28 9.09 -2.56
CA THR A 52 1.30 9.69 -3.48
C THR A 52 1.46 9.07 -4.88
N PRO A 53 0.37 8.55 -5.49
CA PRO A 53 0.46 7.80 -6.74
C PRO A 53 0.87 8.70 -7.91
N TYR A 54 1.48 8.08 -8.90
CA TYR A 54 1.88 8.68 -10.15
C TYR A 54 0.81 8.46 -11.20
N TRP A 55 0.30 9.56 -11.74
CA TRP A 55 -0.73 9.58 -12.75
C TRP A 55 -0.15 10.01 -14.08
N SER A 56 -0.37 9.23 -15.13
CA SER A 56 0.02 9.57 -16.50
C SER A 56 -1.18 10.00 -17.32
N CYS A 57 -1.05 11.12 -18.03
CA CYS A 57 -2.06 11.59 -18.99
C CYS A 57 -2.07 10.73 -20.25
N THR A 58 -3.23 10.21 -20.68
CA THR A 58 -3.34 9.39 -21.89
C THR A 58 -3.09 10.15 -23.20
N ASN A 59 -3.16 11.47 -23.20
CA ASN A 59 -3.05 12.31 -24.40
C ASN A 59 -1.64 12.86 -24.64
N CYS A 60 -0.92 13.21 -23.57
CA CYS A 60 0.43 13.79 -23.66
C CYS A 60 1.50 13.04 -22.86
N HIS A 61 1.13 11.94 -22.19
CA HIS A 61 2.01 11.13 -21.34
C HIS A 61 2.70 11.92 -20.21
N TYR A 62 2.13 13.07 -19.84
CA TYR A 62 2.60 13.86 -18.70
C TYR A 62 2.31 13.11 -17.40
N VAL A 63 3.34 12.96 -16.57
CA VAL A 63 3.23 12.32 -15.26
C VAL A 63 3.19 13.36 -14.16
N LEU A 64 2.21 13.23 -13.26
CA LEU A 64 2.15 14.00 -12.02
C LEU A 64 1.99 13.07 -10.82
N GLN A 65 2.42 13.56 -9.66
CA GLN A 65 2.28 12.85 -8.39
C GLN A 65 1.19 13.53 -7.54
N ALA A 66 0.06 12.85 -7.34
CA ALA A 66 -1.09 13.42 -6.63
C ALA A 66 -2.00 12.34 -6.03
N MET A 67 -2.68 12.64 -4.93
CA MET A 67 -3.69 11.71 -4.38
C MET A 67 -4.89 11.51 -5.31
N GLN A 68 -5.24 12.54 -6.07
CA GLN A 68 -6.34 12.50 -7.04
C GLN A 68 -5.92 13.28 -8.29
N PRO A 69 -6.08 12.72 -9.50
CA PRO A 69 -5.69 13.40 -10.73
C PRO A 69 -6.68 14.53 -11.05
N PRO A 70 -6.22 15.66 -11.61
CA PRO A 70 -7.09 16.74 -12.05
C PRO A 70 -7.82 16.36 -13.35
N ASP A 71 -9.01 16.95 -13.57
CA ASP A 71 -9.74 16.76 -14.83
C ASP A 71 -9.02 17.39 -16.04
N VAL A 72 -8.31 18.50 -15.81
CA VAL A 72 -7.56 19.24 -16.83
C VAL A 72 -6.07 18.95 -16.66
N CYS A 73 -5.44 18.45 -17.72
CA CYS A 73 -4.01 18.18 -17.68
C CYS A 73 -3.20 19.50 -17.72
N PRO A 74 -2.23 19.71 -16.82
CA PRO A 74 -1.42 20.94 -16.79
C PRO A 74 -0.41 21.04 -17.95
N SER A 75 -0.16 19.96 -18.68
CA SER A 75 0.77 19.96 -19.82
C SER A 75 0.06 20.30 -21.14
N CYS A 76 -1.11 19.71 -21.40
CA CYS A 76 -1.84 19.95 -22.65
C CYS A 76 -3.09 20.83 -22.51
N HIS A 77 -3.47 21.21 -21.29
CA HIS A 77 -4.64 22.05 -20.96
C HIS A 77 -5.99 21.51 -21.49
N GLN A 78 -6.07 20.21 -21.77
CA GLN A 78 -7.28 19.54 -22.21
C GLN A 78 -7.82 18.62 -21.11
N ALA A 79 -9.13 18.33 -21.17
CA ALA A 79 -9.74 17.31 -20.33
C ALA A 79 -9.16 15.94 -20.73
N CYS A 80 -8.46 15.27 -19.82
CA CYS A 80 -7.73 14.04 -20.12
C CYS A 80 -7.98 12.98 -19.04
N GLN A 81 -7.97 11.72 -19.48
CA GLN A 81 -8.00 10.61 -18.55
C GLN A 81 -6.59 10.37 -18.01
N PHE A 82 -6.49 10.28 -16.69
CA PHE A 82 -5.25 9.96 -16.02
C PHE A 82 -5.27 8.49 -15.60
N VAL A 83 -4.20 7.78 -15.93
CA VAL A 83 -3.99 6.38 -15.58
C VAL A 83 -2.96 6.29 -14.48
N ASP A 84 -3.23 5.50 -13.45
CA ASP A 84 -2.26 5.25 -12.40
C ASP A 84 -1.12 4.37 -12.94
N VAL A 85 0.06 4.97 -13.01
CA VAL A 85 1.30 4.35 -13.49
C VAL A 85 2.28 4.10 -12.36
N SER A 86 1.81 4.09 -11.11
CA SER A 86 2.68 3.86 -9.96
C SER A 86 3.34 2.48 -10.01
N CYS A 87 4.60 2.44 -9.62
CA CYS A 87 5.40 1.22 -9.54
C CYS A 87 5.08 0.46 -8.24
N TYR A 88 4.16 -0.51 -8.28
CA TYR A 88 3.79 -1.35 -7.11
C TYR A 88 4.50 -2.71 -7.04
N ILE A 89 5.29 -3.05 -8.06
CA ILE A 89 5.88 -4.38 -8.21
C ILE A 89 7.38 -4.29 -7.87
N PRO A 90 7.99 -5.25 -7.15
CA PRO A 90 9.43 -5.21 -6.85
C PRO A 90 10.33 -5.11 -8.11
N GLU A 91 9.83 -5.57 -9.25
CA GLU A 91 10.56 -5.63 -10.52
C GLU A 91 10.62 -4.30 -11.29
N CYS A 92 9.81 -3.30 -10.95
CA CYS A 92 9.91 -1.98 -11.57
C CYS A 92 11.04 -1.12 -10.96
N GLY A 93 11.87 -1.69 -10.08
CA GLY A 93 13.10 -1.07 -9.60
C GLY A 93 12.90 0.10 -8.65
N PHE A 94 11.69 0.25 -8.08
CA PHE A 94 11.32 1.31 -7.14
C PHE A 94 11.58 2.75 -7.66
N THR A 95 11.54 2.94 -8.98
CA THR A 95 11.70 4.26 -9.61
C THR A 95 10.48 5.17 -9.44
N GLY A 96 9.41 4.67 -8.82
CA GLY A 96 8.14 5.37 -8.61
C GLY A 96 7.12 5.17 -9.74
N VAL A 97 7.58 5.06 -10.99
CA VAL A 97 6.73 4.90 -12.18
C VAL A 97 7.01 3.59 -12.94
N ASP A 98 5.97 2.88 -13.34
CA ASP A 98 6.05 1.69 -14.20
C ASP A 98 6.13 2.11 -15.67
N SER A 99 7.34 2.05 -16.24
CA SER A 99 7.61 2.40 -17.64
C SER A 99 6.77 1.61 -18.67
N ARG A 100 6.16 0.48 -18.30
CA ARG A 100 5.31 -0.31 -19.20
C ARG A 100 3.92 0.30 -19.38
N LEU A 101 3.50 1.15 -18.45
CA LEU A 101 2.20 1.83 -18.44
C LEU A 101 2.26 3.23 -19.08
N MET A 102 3.46 3.73 -19.39
CA MET A 102 3.69 5.01 -20.08
C MET A 102 3.58 4.87 -21.62
N LYS A 103 2.51 4.23 -22.10
CA LYS A 103 2.24 4.03 -23.54
C LYS A 103 1.14 4.92 -24.07
#